data_AF-A0A2X2D725-F1
#
_entry.id   AF-A0A2X2D725-F1
#
_cell.length_a   1.000
_cell.length_b   1.000
_cell.length_c   1.000
_cell.angle_alpha   90.00
_cell.angle_beta   90.00
_cell.angle_gamma   90.00
#
_symmetry.space_group_name_H-M   'P 1'
#
loop_
_entity.id
_entity.type
_entity.pdbx_description
1 polymer ?
#
loop_
_entity_poly.entity_id
_entity_poly.type
_entity_poly.pdbx_seq_one_letter_code
_entity_poly.pdbx_strand_id
1 'polypeptide(L)'
;MKCLSRLTYIFADSFALKGIIDQEGSLTITAAPLDGGEPYTWRFSARYLKNGALFQTLLDDIEHELLKHNKQKAQLQIDDLVGTPVGQVSR
;
A
#
# COMPACT_ATOMS: atom_id res chain seq x y z
N MET A 1 0.42 -7.74 -19.07
CA MET A 1 -0.37 -8.21 -17.90
C MET A 1 -1.12 -7.02 -17.33
N LYS A 2 -2.45 -7.01 -17.33
CA LYS A 2 -3.30 -5.82 -17.05
C LYS A 2 -3.63 -5.61 -15.56
N CYS A 3 -3.19 -6.50 -14.67
CA CYS A 3 -3.72 -6.61 -13.30
C CYS A 3 -2.97 -5.73 -12.28
N LEU A 4 -1.63 -5.67 -12.36
CA LEU A 4 -0.82 -4.80 -11.50
C LEU A 4 -1.02 -3.30 -11.80
N SER A 5 -1.37 -2.96 -13.04
CA SER A 5 -1.62 -1.58 -13.47
C SER A 5 -2.73 -0.87 -12.69
N ARG A 6 -3.70 -1.61 -12.14
CA ARG A 6 -4.76 -1.02 -11.28
C ARG A 6 -4.17 -0.50 -9.97
N LEU A 7 -3.37 -1.32 -9.27
CA LEU A 7 -2.74 -0.92 -8.01
C LEU A 7 -1.77 0.24 -8.23
N THR A 8 -0.95 0.16 -9.28
CA THR A 8 0.00 1.24 -9.63
C THR A 8 -0.73 2.55 -9.90
N TYR A 9 -1.90 2.51 -10.55
CA TYR A 9 -2.69 3.71 -10.81
C TYR A 9 -3.32 4.29 -9.53
N ILE A 10 -3.91 3.44 -8.67
CA ILE A 10 -4.60 3.89 -7.44
C ILE A 10 -3.62 4.53 -6.45
N PHE A 11 -2.40 4.00 -6.36
CA PHE A 11 -1.43 4.40 -5.34
C PHE A 11 -0.22 5.17 -5.89
N ALA A 12 -0.28 5.66 -7.14
CA ALA A 12 0.84 6.32 -7.82
C ALA A 12 1.45 7.46 -7.00
N ASP A 13 0.63 8.20 -6.24
CA ASP A 13 1.04 9.37 -5.47
C ASP A 13 1.48 9.03 -4.03
N SER A 14 1.43 7.77 -3.62
CA SER A 14 1.74 7.34 -2.24
C SER A 14 2.77 6.22 -2.17
N PHE A 15 2.80 5.34 -3.18
CA PHE A 15 3.67 4.16 -3.19
C PHE A 15 4.29 3.91 -4.57
N ALA A 16 5.58 3.62 -4.59
CA ALA A 16 6.24 2.98 -5.72
C ALA A 16 5.98 1.47 -5.66
N LEU A 17 5.10 0.98 -6.54
CA LEU A 17 4.70 -0.43 -6.62
C LEU A 17 5.53 -1.20 -7.65
N LYS A 18 6.07 -2.35 -7.24
CA LYS A 18 6.84 -3.26 -8.09
C LYS A 18 6.35 -4.70 -7.93
N GLY A 19 6.12 -5.40 -9.04
CA GLY A 19 5.85 -6.84 -9.08
C GLY A 19 7.01 -7.59 -9.75
N ILE A 20 7.49 -8.67 -9.13
CA ILE A 20 8.55 -9.53 -9.67
C ILE A 20 8.05 -10.98 -9.65
N ILE A 21 8.14 -11.68 -10.78
CA ILE A 21 7.88 -13.12 -10.84
C ILE A 21 9.23 -13.85 -10.89
N ASP A 22 9.43 -14.80 -9.97
CA ASP A 22 10.63 -15.63 -9.93
C ASP A 22 10.56 -16.82 -10.92
N GLN A 23 11.66 -17.56 -11.05
CA GLN A 23 11.76 -18.69 -11.99
C GLN A 23 10.80 -19.84 -11.65
N GLU A 24 10.35 -19.93 -10.39
CA GLU A 24 9.37 -20.92 -9.93
C GLU A 24 7.92 -20.46 -10.21
N GLY A 25 7.75 -19.25 -10.72
CA GLY A 25 6.46 -18.63 -11.01
C GLY A 25 5.80 -18.04 -9.76
N SER A 26 6.52 -17.81 -8.68
CA SER A 26 6.00 -17.07 -7.52
C SER A 26 6.07 -15.57 -7.78
N LEU A 27 5.09 -14.82 -7.30
CA LEU A 27 5.00 -13.36 -7.43
C LEU A 27 5.36 -12.70 -6.11
N THR A 28 6.29 -11.77 -6.16
CA THR A 28 6.56 -10.83 -5.07
C THR A 28 6.03 -9.46 -5.48
N ILE A 29 5.17 -8.86 -4.66
CA ILE A 29 4.71 -7.48 -4.80
C ILE A 29 5.34 -6.66 -3.68
N THR A 30 5.97 -5.56 -4.02
CA THR A 30 6.54 -4.59 -3.07
C THR A 30 5.91 -3.22 -3.29
N ALA A 31 5.44 -2.60 -2.22
CA ALA A 31 4.95 -1.24 -2.18
C ALA A 31 5.90 -0.41 -1.30
N ALA A 32 6.73 0.42 -1.92
CA ALA A 32 7.64 1.32 -1.21
C ALA A 32 6.96 2.69 -1.02
N PRO A 33 6.74 3.16 0.22
CA PRO A 33 6.20 4.50 0.47
C PRO A 33 7.08 5.60 -0.15
N LEU A 34 6.48 6.60 -0.80
CA LEU A 34 7.24 7.68 -1.45
C LEU A 34 7.85 8.68 -0.45
N ASP A 35 7.39 8.68 0.79
CA ASP A 35 7.91 9.51 1.89
C ASP A 35 9.15 8.91 2.59
N GLY A 36 9.66 7.78 2.09
CA GLY A 36 10.84 7.13 2.66
C GLY A 36 10.55 6.17 3.82
N GLY A 37 9.29 5.79 4.02
CA GLY A 37 8.91 4.73 4.98
C GLY A 37 9.37 3.33 4.55
N GLU A 38 9.25 2.38 5.48
CA GLU A 38 9.58 0.97 5.23
C GLU A 38 8.66 0.35 4.16
N PRO A 39 9.20 -0.44 3.22
CA PRO A 39 8.42 -1.04 2.14
C PRO A 39 7.59 -2.24 2.62
N TYR A 40 6.34 -2.30 2.16
CA TYR A 40 5.46 -3.45 2.36
C TYR A 40 5.73 -4.49 1.27
N THR A 41 5.87 -5.77 1.64
CA THR A 41 6.17 -6.84 0.68
C THR A 41 5.26 -8.04 0.91
N TRP A 42 4.61 -8.50 -0.16
CA TRP A 42 3.79 -9.71 -0.18
C TRP A 42 4.38 -10.71 -1.17
N ARG A 43 4.42 -11.99 -0.78
CA ARG A 43 4.91 -13.09 -1.63
C ARG A 43 3.84 -14.16 -1.81
N PHE A 44 3.54 -14.47 -3.06
CA PHE A 44 2.52 -15.46 -3.45
C PHE A 44 3.16 -16.56 -4.27
N SER A 45 2.90 -17.81 -3.93
CA SER A 45 3.38 -18.94 -4.73
C SER A 45 2.62 -19.09 -6.05
N ALA A 46 3.25 -19.75 -7.02
CA ALA A 46 2.69 -19.95 -8.36
C ALA A 46 1.28 -20.54 -8.40
N ARG A 47 0.89 -21.32 -7.38
CA ARG A 47 -0.47 -21.92 -7.28
C ARG A 47 -1.57 -20.87 -7.25
N TYR A 48 -1.32 -19.72 -6.65
CA TYR A 48 -2.30 -18.63 -6.55
C TYR A 48 -2.43 -17.88 -7.87
N LEU A 49 -1.33 -17.75 -8.61
CA LEU A 49 -1.31 -17.06 -9.91
C LEU A 49 -2.03 -17.85 -11.01
N LYS A 50 -2.02 -19.19 -10.90
CA LYS A 50 -2.71 -20.08 -11.85
C LYS A 50 -4.23 -20.04 -11.73
N ASN A 51 -4.76 -19.50 -10.63
CA ASN A 51 -6.20 -19.34 -10.41
C ASN A 51 -6.56 -17.85 -10.45
N GLY A 52 -7.16 -17.40 -11.55
CA GLY A 52 -7.48 -15.98 -11.76
C GLY A 52 -8.40 -15.37 -10.69
N ALA A 53 -9.32 -16.16 -10.11
CA ALA A 53 -10.21 -15.67 -9.04
C ALA A 53 -9.44 -15.44 -7.73
N LEU A 54 -8.61 -16.40 -7.33
CA LEU A 54 -7.76 -16.25 -6.15
C LEU A 54 -6.77 -15.10 -6.33
N PHE A 55 -6.21 -14.96 -7.53
CA PHE A 55 -5.30 -13.87 -7.83
C PHE A 55 -5.97 -12.50 -7.70
N GLN A 56 -7.21 -12.35 -8.16
CA GLN A 56 -7.96 -11.10 -8.00
C GLN A 56 -8.23 -10.78 -6.53
N THR A 57 -8.66 -11.76 -5.73
CA THR A 57 -8.86 -11.58 -4.28
C THR A 57 -7.59 -11.11 -3.59
N LEU A 58 -6.43 -11.69 -3.92
CA LEU A 58 -5.15 -11.26 -3.35
C LEU A 58 -4.81 -9.80 -3.68
N LEU A 59 -5.12 -9.35 -4.90
CA LEU A 59 -4.90 -7.95 -5.28
C LEU A 59 -5.84 -7.01 -4.52
N ASP A 60 -7.10 -7.40 -4.34
CA ASP A 60 -8.08 -6.61 -3.58
C ASP A 60 -7.70 -6.55 -2.08
N ASP A 61 -7.17 -7.64 -1.51
CA ASP A 61 -6.65 -7.66 -0.13
C ASP A 61 -5.48 -6.68 0.07
N ILE A 62 -4.52 -6.68 -0.87
CA ILE A 62 -3.39 -5.72 -0.86
C ILE A 62 -3.90 -4.28 -0.98
N GLU A 63 -4.86 -4.03 -1.86
CA GLU A 63 -5.48 -2.70 -2.01
C GLU A 63 -6.10 -2.23 -0.68
N HIS A 64 -6.87 -3.10 -0.03
CA HIS A 64 -7.49 -2.80 1.26
C HIS A 64 -6.46 -2.53 2.36
N GLU A 65 -5.36 -3.28 2.40
CA GLU A 65 -4.28 -3.08 3.36
C GLU A 65 -3.59 -1.72 3.15
N LEU A 66 -3.21 -1.40 1.92
CA LEU A 66 -2.60 -0.11 1.57
C LEU A 66 -3.53 1.07 1.85
N LEU A 67 -4.83 0.93 1.57
CA LEU A 67 -5.83 1.96 1.90
C LEU A 67 -5.95 2.20 3.41
N LYS A 68 -5.87 1.16 4.24
CA LYS A 68 -5.91 1.31 5.70
C LYS A 68 -4.70 2.10 6.20
N HIS A 69 -3.51 1.80 5.70
CA HIS A 69 -2.30 2.53 6.08
C HIS A 69 -2.35 4.00 5.63
N ASN A 70 -2.81 4.27 4.41
CA ASN A 70 -2.92 5.64 3.91
C ASN A 70 -3.96 6.45 4.71
N LYS A 71 -5.10 5.84 5.07
CA LYS A 71 -6.12 6.48 5.93
C LYS A 71 -5.61 6.76 7.34
N GLN A 72 -4.89 5.84 7.96
CA GLN A 72 -4.29 6.06 9.29
C GLN A 72 -3.28 7.21 9.26
N LYS A 73 -2.48 7.30 8.19
CA LYS A 73 -1.53 8.39 8.01
C LYS A 73 -2.21 9.74 7.75
N ALA A 74 -3.27 9.76 6.94
CA ALA A 74 -4.07 10.97 6.74
C ALA A 74 -4.73 11.45 8.05
N GLN A 75 -5.19 10.51 8.90
CA GLN A 75 -5.73 10.84 10.21
C GLN A 75 -4.66 11.44 11.16
N LEU A 76 -3.46 10.85 11.20
CA LEU A 76 -2.33 11.36 11.99
C LEU A 76 -1.89 12.76 11.54
N GLN A 77 -1.89 13.04 10.23
CA GLN A 77 -1.57 14.38 9.72
C GLN A 77 -2.62 15.42 10.14
N ILE A 78 -3.90 15.04 10.25
CA ILE A 78 -4.94 15.94 10.76
C ILE A 78 -4.72 16.21 12.26
N ASP A 79 -4.39 15.18 13.05
CA ASP A 79 -4.15 15.36 14.49
C ASP A 79 -2.90 16.22 14.78
N ASP A 80 -1.84 16.13 13.97
CA ASP A 80 -0.68 17.04 14.04
C ASP A 80 -1.04 18.48 13.63
N LEU A 81 -1.96 18.67 12.67
CA LEU A 81 -2.46 19.99 12.25
C LEU A 81 -3.43 20.63 13.26
N VAL A 82 -4.16 19.81 14.02
CA VAL A 82 -5.07 20.25 15.09
C VAL A 82 -4.32 20.35 16.45
N GLY A 83 -3.12 19.79 16.52
CA GLY A 83 -2.19 19.81 17.65
C GLY A 83 -1.40 21.11 17.81
N THR A 84 -2.07 22.25 17.94
CA THR A 84 -1.57 23.33 18.81
C THR A 84 -2.72 24.20 19.28
N PRO A 85 -3.17 24.09 20.54
CA PRO A 85 -3.81 25.23 21.17
C PRO A 85 -2.72 26.29 21.41
N VAL A 86 -2.52 27.15 20.42
CA VAL A 86 -1.84 28.42 20.64
C VAL A 86 -2.77 29.26 21.52
N GLY A 87 -2.41 29.38 22.79
CA GLY A 87 -2.90 30.44 23.66
C GLY A 87 -3.81 29.97 24.80
N GLN A 88 -3.21 29.85 25.98
CA GLN A 88 -3.62 30.74 27.05
C GLN A 88 -2.39 31.30 27.76
N VAL A 89 -2.11 32.55 27.43
CA VAL A 89 -1.19 33.44 28.15
C VAL A 89 -1.87 33.90 29.44
N SER A 90 -1.12 33.80 30.54
CA SER A 90 -1.23 34.57 31.80
C SER A 90 -2.52 34.46 32.63
N ARG A 91 -2.39 33.90 33.84
CA ARG A 91 -2.15 34.69 35.07
C ARG A 91 -1.62 33.81 36.19
#